data_AF-A0AAV2SN60-F1
#
_entry.id   AF-A0AAV2SN60-F1
#
_cell.length_a   1.000
_cell.length_b   1.000
_cell.length_c   1.000
_cell.angle_alpha   90.00
_cell.angle_beta   90.00
_cell.angle_gamma   90.00
#
_symmetry.space_group_name_H-M   'P 1'
#
loop_
_entity.id
_entity.type
_entity.pdbx_description
1 polymer ?
#
loop_
_entity_poly.entity_id
_entity_poly.type
_entity_poly.pdbx_seq_one_letter_code
_entity_poly.pdbx_strand_id
1 'polypeptide(L)'
;MNLLNRAWKKMFSRKYLFVTNTISSGVLLGAGDGIQQGIDFARGKNHTVSYDWRRTGRLFIVGLIEGPPHHIFYGVMDKVLPGKSTRIVVKKILADQIIAAPFFAITFFMGAGLLEGKTSKEAWDEFKRKFPAVYAGDLCDYSLGPSE
;
A
#
# COMPACT_ATOMS: atom_id res chain seq x y z
N MET A 1 -4.74 15.66 30.07
CA MET A 1 -4.45 14.61 29.06
C MET A 1 -5.68 14.46 28.16
N ASN A 2 -5.63 15.05 26.96
CA ASN A 2 -6.81 15.32 26.12
C ASN A 2 -7.51 14.03 25.66
N LEU A 3 -8.84 14.08 25.46
CA LEU A 3 -9.66 12.96 25.00
C LEU A 3 -9.08 12.32 23.73
N LEU A 4 -8.58 13.16 22.81
CA LEU A 4 -7.87 12.78 21.59
C LEU A 4 -6.66 11.87 21.87
N ASN A 5 -5.89 12.19 22.91
CA ASN A 5 -4.67 11.48 23.28
C ASN A 5 -4.96 10.11 23.91
N ARG A 6 -6.10 9.99 24.60
CA ARG A 6 -6.60 8.69 25.11
C ARG A 6 -7.15 7.82 23.98
N ALA A 7 -7.91 8.41 23.05
CA ALA A 7 -8.42 7.70 21.87
C ALA A 7 -7.27 7.21 20.99
N TRP A 8 -6.27 8.05 20.74
CA TRP A 8 -5.07 7.70 19.98
C TRP A 8 -4.33 6.51 20.60
N LYS A 9 -4.00 6.57 21.90
CA LYS A 9 -3.34 5.44 22.59
C LYS A 9 -4.17 4.17 22.57
N LYS A 10 -5.50 4.27 22.60
CA LYS A 10 -6.40 3.10 22.55
C LYS A 10 -6.42 2.48 21.16
N MET A 11 -6.53 3.30 20.10
CA MET A 11 -6.53 2.83 18.70
C MET A 11 -5.21 2.16 18.32
N PHE A 12 -4.07 2.75 18.70
CA PHE A 12 -2.75 2.19 18.45
C PHE A 12 -2.27 1.20 19.53
N SER A 13 -3.17 0.74 20.40
CA SER A 13 -2.82 -0.33 21.33
C SER A 13 -2.73 -1.67 20.59
N ARG A 14 -1.91 -2.58 21.11
CA ARG A 14 -1.63 -3.90 20.48
C ARG A 14 -2.89 -4.71 20.12
N LYS A 15 -4.00 -4.46 20.83
CA LYS A 15 -5.31 -5.10 20.60
C LYS A 15 -6.03 -4.57 19.36
N TYR A 16 -5.91 -3.29 19.05
CA TYR A 16 -6.61 -2.64 17.93
C TYR A 16 -5.70 -2.34 16.74
N LEU A 17 -4.38 -2.44 16.91
CA LEU A 17 -3.39 -2.11 15.88
C LEU A 17 -3.60 -2.87 14.56
N PHE A 18 -4.03 -4.13 14.62
CA PHE A 18 -4.38 -4.92 13.43
C PHE A 18 -5.55 -4.31 12.65
N VAL A 19 -6.62 -3.95 13.36
CA VAL A 19 -7.84 -3.38 12.78
C VAL A 19 -7.57 -1.98 12.25
N THR A 20 -6.84 -1.16 13.02
CA THR A 20 -6.49 0.19 12.59
C THR A 20 -5.59 0.17 11.37
N ASN A 21 -4.57 -0.70 11.34
CA ASN A 21 -3.71 -0.81 10.15
C ASN A 21 -4.53 -1.23 8.93
N THR A 22 -5.44 -2.20 9.09
CA THR A 22 -6.27 -2.67 7.98
C THR A 22 -7.20 -1.58 7.45
N ILE A 23 -7.95 -0.92 8.33
CA ILE A 23 -8.87 0.15 7.93
C ILE A 23 -8.09 1.34 7.34
N SER A 24 -6.96 1.71 7.96
CA SER A 24 -6.10 2.78 7.46
C SER A 24 -5.55 2.47 6.08
N SER A 25 -5.15 1.23 5.78
CA SER A 25 -4.72 0.82 4.43
C SER A 25 -5.82 1.03 3.39
N GLY A 26 -7.06 0.61 3.69
CA GLY A 26 -8.21 0.87 2.82
C GLY A 26 -8.44 2.36 2.60
N VAL A 27 -8.48 3.14 3.67
CA VAL A 27 -8.68 4.60 3.61
C VAL A 27 -7.57 5.28 2.80
N LEU A 28 -6.31 4.87 2.97
CA LEU A 28 -5.17 5.44 2.24
C LEU A 28 -5.28 5.20 0.74
N LEU A 29 -5.61 3.98 0.31
CA LEU A 29 -5.78 3.69 -1.12
C LEU A 29 -6.99 4.43 -1.71
N GLY A 30 -8.11 4.49 -0.98
CA GLY A 30 -9.27 5.27 -1.42
C GLY A 30 -8.97 6.78 -1.53
N ALA A 31 -8.31 7.36 -0.53
CA ALA A 31 -7.92 8.76 -0.54
C ALA A 31 -6.90 9.07 -1.65
N GLY A 32 -5.90 8.19 -1.83
CA GLY A 32 -4.91 8.29 -2.90
C GLY A 32 -5.55 8.26 -4.29
N ASP A 33 -6.55 7.40 -4.50
CA ASP A 33 -7.33 7.40 -5.73
C ASP A 33 -8.09 8.72 -5.94
N GLY A 34 -8.66 9.29 -4.88
CA GLY A 34 -9.33 10.59 -4.98
C GLY A 34 -8.39 11.72 -5.39
N ILE A 35 -7.19 11.75 -4.84
CA ILE A 35 -6.14 12.68 -5.26
C ILE A 35 -5.77 12.42 -6.73
N GLN A 36 -5.56 11.16 -7.10
CA GLN A 36 -5.21 10.78 -8.47
C GLN A 36 -6.27 11.22 -9.48
N GLN A 37 -7.55 10.99 -9.19
CA GLN A 37 -8.66 11.44 -10.03
C GLN A 37 -8.72 12.97 -10.14
N GLY A 38 -8.43 13.70 -9.04
CA GLY A 38 -8.33 15.16 -9.05
C GLY A 38 -7.18 15.67 -9.93
N ILE A 39 -6.02 15.01 -9.88
CA ILE A 39 -4.88 15.33 -10.75
C ILE A 39 -5.21 15.03 -12.21
N ASP A 40 -5.88 13.91 -12.49
CA ASP A 40 -6.28 13.53 -13.85
C ASP A 40 -7.30 14.51 -14.44
N PHE A 41 -8.22 15.02 -13.62
CA PHE A 41 -9.13 16.10 -13.98
C PHE A 41 -8.39 17.40 -14.29
N ALA A 42 -7.47 17.83 -13.40
CA ALA A 42 -6.67 19.05 -13.59
C ALA A 42 -5.76 18.99 -14.84
N ARG A 43 -5.31 17.79 -15.22
CA ARG A 43 -4.49 17.55 -16.42
C ARG A 43 -5.31 17.33 -17.70
N GLY A 44 -6.64 17.42 -17.64
CA GLY A 44 -7.53 17.19 -18.79
C GLY A 44 -7.50 15.75 -19.31
N LYS A 45 -7.01 14.79 -18.51
CA LYS A 45 -6.96 13.37 -18.88
C LYS A 45 -8.29 12.65 -18.69
N ASN A 46 -9.20 13.24 -17.92
CA ASN A 46 -10.53 12.70 -17.70
C ASN A 46 -11.51 13.22 -18.76
N HIS A 47 -12.08 12.29 -19.52
CA HIS A 47 -13.13 12.60 -20.50
C HIS A 47 -14.52 12.68 -19.85
N THR A 48 -14.63 12.29 -18.57
CA THR A 48 -15.85 12.35 -17.76
C THR A 48 -15.78 13.50 -16.76
N VAL A 49 -16.87 14.26 -16.64
CA VAL A 49 -16.98 15.41 -15.72
C VAL A 49 -17.15 14.96 -14.26
N SER A 50 -17.41 13.68 -14.00
CA SER A 50 -17.76 13.14 -12.68
C SER A 50 -16.65 12.27 -12.05
N TYR A 51 -16.57 12.33 -10.72
CA TYR A 51 -15.72 11.48 -9.90
C TYR A 51 -16.19 10.01 -9.90
N ASP A 52 -15.27 9.06 -10.12
CA ASP A 52 -15.54 7.62 -10.12
C ASP A 52 -15.43 7.04 -8.70
N TRP A 53 -16.55 7.07 -7.98
CA TRP A 53 -16.67 6.47 -6.64
C TRP A 53 -16.55 4.94 -6.65
N ARG A 54 -16.83 4.28 -7.77
CA ARG A 54 -16.71 2.81 -7.87
C ARG A 54 -15.25 2.43 -7.89
N ARG A 55 -14.41 3.16 -8.64
CA ARG A 55 -12.95 2.99 -8.62
C ARG A 55 -12.38 3.19 -7.22
N THR A 56 -12.77 4.25 -6.54
CA THR A 56 -12.34 4.53 -5.16
C THR A 56 -12.77 3.42 -4.20
N GLY A 57 -14.01 2.93 -4.31
CA GLY A 57 -14.52 1.83 -3.50
C GLY A 57 -13.74 0.52 -3.73
N ARG A 58 -13.38 0.20 -4.97
CA ARG A 58 -12.56 -0.98 -5.28
C ARG A 58 -11.16 -0.87 -4.65
N LEU A 59 -10.50 0.28 -4.78
CA LEU A 59 -9.17 0.48 -4.19
C LEU A 59 -9.21 0.50 -2.67
N PHE A 60 -10.29 1.00 -2.07
CA PHE A 60 -10.53 0.85 -0.63
C PHE A 60 -10.58 -0.63 -0.22
N ILE A 61 -11.33 -1.47 -0.95
CA ILE A 61 -11.42 -2.91 -0.68
C ILE A 61 -10.05 -3.59 -0.85
N VAL A 62 -9.29 -3.25 -1.90
CA VAL A 62 -7.92 -3.76 -2.07
C VAL A 62 -7.06 -3.42 -0.85
N GLY A 63 -7.15 -2.21 -0.33
CA GLY A 63 -6.37 -1.80 0.84
C GLY A 63 -6.78 -2.55 2.12
N LEU A 64 -8.07 -2.89 2.26
CA LEU A 64 -8.53 -3.77 3.34
C LEU A 64 -7.98 -5.20 3.20
N ILE A 65 -7.86 -5.71 1.97
CA ILE A 65 -7.29 -7.05 1.72
C ILE A 65 -5.78 -7.06 2.01
N GLU A 66 -5.08 -5.99 1.68
CA GLU A 66 -3.63 -5.87 1.88
C GLU A 66 -3.22 -5.55 3.31
N GLY A 67 -4.07 -4.89 4.08
CA GLY A 67 -3.79 -4.49 5.47
C GLY A 67 -3.33 -5.64 6.39
N PRO A 68 -4.03 -6.77 6.47
CA PRO A 68 -3.63 -7.90 7.30
C PRO A 68 -2.28 -8.52 6.89
N PRO A 69 -2.03 -8.85 5.61
CA PRO A 69 -0.72 -9.32 5.17
C PRO A 69 0.42 -8.33 5.46
N HIS A 70 0.19 -7.01 5.27
CA HIS A 70 1.16 -5.98 5.67
C HIS A 70 1.48 -6.06 7.16
N HIS A 71 0.45 -6.02 8.03
CA HIS A 71 0.64 -6.06 9.47
C HIS A 71 1.43 -7.29 9.93
N ILE A 72 1.11 -8.46 9.35
CA ILE A 72 1.78 -9.72 9.68
C ILE A 72 3.22 -9.70 9.18
N PHE A 73 3.46 -9.32 7.92
CA PHE A 73 4.78 -9.34 7.31
C PHE A 73 5.77 -8.45 8.08
N TYR A 74 5.42 -7.18 8.29
CA TYR A 74 6.29 -6.26 9.04
C TYR A 74 6.44 -6.68 10.50
N GLY A 75 5.39 -7.20 11.12
CA GLY A 75 5.45 -7.73 12.49
C GLY A 75 6.36 -8.95 12.63
N VAL A 76 6.44 -9.82 11.61
CA VAL A 76 7.37 -10.96 11.56
C VAL A 76 8.78 -10.48 11.25
N MET A 77 8.95 -9.58 10.29
CA MET A 77 10.26 -9.04 9.90
C MET A 77 10.95 -8.36 11.09
N ASP A 78 10.23 -7.60 11.90
CA ASP A 78 10.80 -6.96 13.09
C ASP A 78 11.19 -7.95 14.20
N LYS A 79 10.56 -9.13 14.25
CA LYS A 79 10.93 -10.21 15.17
C LYS A 79 12.15 -10.99 14.68
N VAL A 80 12.25 -11.24 13.38
CA VAL A 80 13.34 -12.01 12.76
C VAL A 80 14.62 -11.17 12.61
N LEU A 81 14.47 -9.87 12.35
CA LEU A 81 15.56 -8.91 12.21
C LEU A 81 15.46 -7.83 13.32
N PRO A 82 15.63 -8.20 14.60
CA PRO A 82 15.50 -7.26 15.70
C PRO A 82 16.70 -6.32 15.77
N GLY A 83 16.44 -5.02 15.93
CA GLY A 83 17.47 -3.99 16.05
C GLY A 83 17.50 -3.02 14.89
N LYS A 84 18.48 -2.10 14.94
CA LYS A 84 18.59 -0.95 14.02
C LYS A 84 20.01 -0.72 13.49
N SER A 85 20.90 -1.73 13.58
CA SER A 85 22.23 -1.59 12.98
C SER A 85 22.13 -1.47 11.47
N THR A 86 23.08 -0.79 10.83
CA THR A 86 23.13 -0.61 9.36
C THR A 86 22.98 -1.93 8.62
N ARG A 87 23.66 -2.99 9.09
CA ARG A 87 23.54 -4.35 8.55
C ARG A 87 22.12 -4.90 8.64
N ILE A 88 21.40 -4.65 9.73
CA ILE A 88 20.02 -5.10 9.91
C ILE A 88 19.08 -4.30 8.98
N VAL A 89 19.27 -2.99 8.91
CA VAL A 89 18.48 -2.12 8.03
C VAL A 89 18.63 -2.56 6.56
N VAL A 90 19.85 -2.80 6.09
CA VAL A 90 20.10 -3.32 4.73
C VAL A 90 19.39 -4.66 4.51
N LYS A 91 19.41 -5.58 5.48
CA LYS A 91 18.68 -6.85 5.37
C LYS A 91 17.16 -6.65 5.29
N LYS A 92 16.60 -5.70 6.03
CA LYS A 92 15.17 -5.37 5.97
C LYS A 92 14.80 -4.80 4.61
N ILE A 93 15.60 -3.88 4.07
CA ILE A 93 15.40 -3.32 2.72
C ILE A 93 15.44 -4.43 1.68
N LEU A 94 16.43 -5.33 1.73
CA LEU A 94 16.50 -6.45 0.78
C LEU A 94 15.30 -7.40 0.90
N ALA A 95 14.84 -7.70 2.12
CA ALA A 95 13.66 -8.53 2.34
C ALA A 95 12.38 -7.85 1.82
N ASP A 96 12.26 -6.54 2.00
CA ASP A 96 11.16 -5.74 1.49
C ASP A 96 11.12 -5.79 -0.04
N GLN A 97 12.25 -5.51 -0.70
CA GLN A 97 12.32 -5.48 -2.16
C GLN A 97 12.11 -6.86 -2.80
N ILE A 98 12.67 -7.92 -2.22
CA ILE A 98 12.63 -9.26 -2.83
C ILE A 98 11.31 -9.99 -2.52
N ILE A 99 10.70 -9.72 -1.37
CA ILE A 99 9.54 -10.50 -0.89
C ILE A 99 8.29 -9.62 -0.83
N ALA A 100 8.34 -8.52 -0.09
CA ALA A 100 7.16 -7.68 0.15
C ALA A 100 6.68 -7.00 -1.13
N ALA A 101 7.56 -6.27 -1.80
CA ALA A 101 7.23 -5.49 -2.98
C ALA A 101 6.54 -6.34 -4.08
N PRO A 102 7.08 -7.48 -4.54
CA PRO A 102 6.39 -8.31 -5.53
C PRO A 102 5.09 -8.92 -4.99
N PHE A 103 5.05 -9.38 -3.74
CA PHE A 103 3.85 -9.97 -3.15
C PHE A 103 2.69 -8.96 -3.08
N PHE A 104 2.97 -7.76 -2.57
CA PHE A 104 1.98 -6.70 -2.45
C PHE A 104 1.59 -6.14 -3.82
N ALA A 105 2.54 -5.96 -4.74
CA ALA A 105 2.21 -5.53 -6.10
C ALA A 105 1.30 -6.55 -6.81
N ILE A 106 1.59 -7.85 -6.72
CA ILE A 106 0.70 -8.88 -7.30
C ILE A 106 -0.68 -8.82 -6.66
N THR A 107 -0.74 -8.74 -5.33
CA THR A 107 -2.02 -8.65 -4.60
C THR A 107 -2.82 -7.42 -5.04
N PHE A 108 -2.16 -6.27 -5.18
CA PHE A 108 -2.77 -5.03 -5.63
C PHE A 108 -3.34 -5.15 -7.04
N PHE A 109 -2.52 -5.52 -8.02
CA PHE A 109 -2.94 -5.56 -9.42
C PHE A 109 -3.98 -6.64 -9.69
N MET A 110 -3.84 -7.80 -9.05
CA MET A 110 -4.84 -8.86 -9.15
C MET A 110 -6.14 -8.44 -8.46
N GLY A 111 -6.08 -7.91 -7.24
CA GLY A 111 -7.25 -7.46 -6.49
C GLY A 111 -8.00 -6.34 -7.20
N ALA A 112 -7.29 -5.29 -7.62
CA ALA A 112 -7.86 -4.18 -8.35
C ALA A 112 -8.47 -4.63 -9.68
N GLY A 113 -7.74 -5.44 -10.47
CA GLY A 113 -8.21 -5.91 -11.76
C GLY A 113 -9.45 -6.80 -11.66
N LEU A 114 -9.46 -7.77 -10.73
CA LEU A 114 -10.61 -8.65 -10.53
C LEU A 114 -11.84 -7.88 -10.04
N LEU A 115 -11.67 -6.92 -9.13
CA LEU A 115 -12.77 -6.05 -8.68
C LEU A 115 -13.26 -5.11 -9.78
N GLU A 116 -12.39 -4.77 -10.74
CA GLU A 116 -12.76 -4.02 -11.95
C GLU A 116 -13.54 -4.86 -12.95
N GLY A 117 -13.58 -6.19 -12.78
CA GLY A 117 -14.22 -7.15 -13.68
C GLY A 117 -13.30 -7.70 -14.76
N LYS A 118 -11.98 -7.46 -14.67
CA LYS A 118 -10.99 -8.04 -15.57
C LYS A 118 -10.82 -9.53 -15.29
N THR A 119 -10.44 -10.26 -16.32
CA THR A 119 -9.97 -11.64 -16.17
C THR A 119 -8.62 -11.68 -15.45
N SER A 120 -8.30 -12.81 -14.82
CA SER A 120 -6.99 -13.00 -14.16
C SER A 120 -5.82 -12.80 -15.13
N LYS A 121 -6.00 -13.14 -16.40
CA LYS A 121 -4.98 -12.93 -17.44
C LYS A 121 -4.74 -11.45 -17.70
N GLU A 122 -5.80 -10.66 -17.86
CA GLU A 122 -5.69 -9.20 -18.07
C GLU A 122 -5.05 -8.50 -16.87
N ALA A 123 -5.44 -8.87 -15.64
CA ALA A 123 -4.83 -8.35 -14.43
C ALA A 123 -3.33 -8.70 -14.33
N TRP A 124 -2.96 -9.93 -14.72
CA TRP A 124 -1.57 -10.38 -14.76
C TRP A 124 -0.74 -9.66 -15.85
N ASP A 125 -1.33 -9.44 -17.02
CA ASP A 125 -0.68 -8.69 -18.09
C ASP A 125 -0.48 -7.21 -17.70
N GLU A 126 -1.44 -6.63 -16.98
CA GLU A 126 -1.31 -5.29 -16.40
C GLU A 126 -0.20 -5.22 -15.35
N PHE A 127 -0.13 -6.20 -14.45
CA PHE A 127 0.96 -6.33 -13.48
C PHE A 127 2.31 -6.35 -14.21
N LYS A 128 2.53 -7.27 -15.15
CA LYS A 128 3.81 -7.38 -15.88
C LYS A 128 4.20 -6.09 -16.57
N ARG A 129 3.23 -5.34 -17.09
CA ARG A 129 3.47 -4.08 -17.79
C ARG A 129 3.83 -2.94 -16.82
N LYS A 130 3.17 -2.85 -15.67
CA LYS A 130 3.32 -1.72 -14.73
C LYS A 130 4.38 -1.98 -13.66
N PHE A 131 4.60 -3.22 -13.28
CA PHE A 131 5.51 -3.62 -12.20
C PHE A 131 6.92 -3.05 -12.37
N PRO A 132 7.56 -3.05 -13.56
CA PRO A 132 8.91 -2.46 -13.69
C PRO A 132 8.97 -0.99 -13.30
N ALA A 133 7.94 -0.20 -13.64
CA ALA A 133 7.89 1.22 -13.29
C ALA A 133 7.61 1.43 -11.80
N VAL A 134 6.72 0.62 -11.21
CA VAL A 134 6.44 0.64 -9.76
C VAL A 134 7.70 0.29 -8.98
N TYR A 135 8.33 -0.83 -9.34
CA TYR A 135 9.53 -1.33 -8.69
C TYR A 135 10.72 -0.39 -8.83
N ALA A 136 10.90 0.24 -10.00
CA ALA A 136 11.92 1.28 -10.17
C ALA A 136 11.66 2.52 -9.30
N GLY A 137 10.39 2.91 -9.14
CA GLY A 137 9.98 3.98 -8.22
C GLY A 137 10.37 3.66 -6.78
N ASP A 138 10.02 2.46 -6.30
CA ASP A 138 10.34 2.01 -4.95
C ASP A 138 11.87 2.02 -4.70
N LEU A 139 12.66 1.53 -5.68
CA LEU A 139 14.13 1.55 -5.58
C LEU A 139 14.71 2.97 -5.53
N CYS A 140 14.13 3.92 -6.27
CA CYS A 140 14.56 5.32 -6.23
C CYS A 140 14.30 5.94 -4.86
N ASP A 141 13.16 5.67 -4.24
CA ASP A 141 12.83 6.19 -2.90
C ASP A 141 13.84 5.70 -1.85
N TYR A 142 14.26 4.44 -1.91
CA TYR A 142 15.30 3.92 -1.02
C TYR A 142 16.70 4.47 -1.32
N SER A 143 16.98 4.80 -2.58
CA SER A 143 18.26 5.41 -2.98
C SER A 143 18.40 6.86 -2.49
N LEU A 144 17.28 7.51 -2.14
CA LEU A 144 17.21 8.87 -1.57
C LEU A 144 17.06 8.88 -0.04
N GLY A 145 16.91 7.71 0.60
CA GLY A 145 16.85 7.58 2.06
C GLY A 145 18.21 7.90 2.71
N PRO A 146 18.23 8.56 3.88
CA PRO A 146 19.41 9.26 4.37
C PRO A 146 20.61 8.33 4.57
N SER A 147 21.69 8.66 3.87
CA SER A 147 23.05 8.27 4.19
C SER A 147 23.57 9.09 5.38
N GLU A 148 22.92 9.00 6.55
CA GLU A 148 23.42 9.59 7.81
C GLU A 148 23.07 8.68 9.01
#